data_AF-A0A7W5KF02-F1
#
_entry.id   AF-A0A7W5KF02-F1
#
_cell.length_a   1.000
_cell.length_b   1.000
_cell.length_c   1.000
_cell.angle_alpha   90.00
_cell.angle_beta   90.00
_cell.angle_gamma   90.00
#
_symmetry.space_group_name_H-M   'P 1'
#
loop_
_entity.id
_entity.type
_entity.pdbx_description
1 polymer ?
#
loop_
_entity_poly.entity_id
_entity_poly.type
_entity_poly.pdbx_seq_one_letter_code
_entity_poly.pdbx_strand_id
1 'polypeptide(L)' 'MLRFRQMRTLQKFASVHANVHNHYNHERHLVDRQTHKQRRSAALAEWQALVDVTPVSSSTWN' A
#
# COMPACT_ATOMS: atom_id res chain seq x y z
N MET A 1 4.21 15.99 1.38
CA MET A 1 2.97 16.58 1.93
C MET A 1 2.72 18.03 1.48
N LEU A 2 3.73 18.91 1.33
CA LEU A 2 3.53 20.36 1.03
C LEU A 2 3.14 20.74 -0.42
N ARG A 3 3.13 19.79 -1.36
CA ARG A 3 2.87 20.06 -2.80
C ARG A 3 1.40 19.89 -3.21
N PHE A 4 0.52 19.55 -2.26
CA PHE A 4 -0.89 19.32 -2.54
C PHE A 4 -1.67 20.63 -2.43
N ARG A 5 -2.41 20.99 -3.50
CA ARG A 5 -3.21 22.22 -3.55
C ARG A 5 -4.46 22.15 -2.65
N GLN A 6 -4.91 20.94 -2.29
CA GLN A 6 -6.12 20.73 -1.49
C GLN A 6 -5.90 19.68 -0.38
N MET A 7 -6.37 19.99 0.82
CA MET A 7 -6.27 19.12 2.00
C MET A 7 -6.95 17.76 1.81
N ARG A 8 -8.11 17.72 1.14
CA ARG A 8 -8.83 16.46 0.87
C ARG A 8 -7.97 15.47 0.05
N THR A 9 -7.24 15.96 -0.94
CA THR A 9 -6.37 15.12 -1.78
C THR A 9 -5.13 14.66 -1.02
N LEU A 10 -4.56 15.54 -0.20
CA LEU A 10 -3.47 15.21 0.72
C LEU A 10 -3.87 14.11 1.68
N GLN A 11 -5.05 14.20 2.29
CA GLN A 11 -5.53 13.25 3.28
C GLN A 11 -5.75 11.87 2.68
N LYS A 12 -6.37 11.78 1.49
CA LYS A 12 -6.53 10.51 0.76
C LYS A 12 -5.19 9.88 0.41
N PHE A 13 -4.24 10.69 -0.09
CA PHE A 13 -2.91 10.20 -0.39
C PHE A 13 -2.17 9.71 0.86
N ALA A 14 -2.19 10.53 1.92
CA ALA A 14 -1.52 10.23 3.18
C ALA A 14 -2.07 8.97 3.83
N SER A 15 -3.39 8.75 3.82
CA SER A 15 -3.99 7.55 4.41
C SER A 15 -3.57 6.28 3.68
N VAL A 16 -3.61 6.27 2.34
CA VAL A 16 -3.15 5.14 1.53
C VAL A 16 -1.65 4.91 1.70
N HIS A 17 -0.85 5.98 1.64
CA HIS A 17 0.59 5.91 1.79
C HIS A 17 1.02 5.35 3.15
N ALA A 18 0.40 5.83 4.23
CA ALA A 18 0.66 5.35 5.58
C ALA A 18 0.24 3.88 5.74
N ASN A 19 -0.90 3.48 5.17
CA ASN A 19 -1.36 2.10 5.23
C ASN A 19 -0.38 1.14 4.54
N VAL A 20 0.06 1.46 3.31
CA VAL A 20 1.05 0.65 2.59
C VAL A 20 2.38 0.60 3.34
N HIS A 21 2.87 1.75 3.83
CA HIS A 21 4.11 1.80 4.59
C HIS A 21 4.04 0.94 5.86
N ASN A 22 2.94 1.05 6.61
CA ASN A 22 2.73 0.30 7.83
C ASN A 22 2.61 -1.20 7.56
N HIS A 23 1.92 -1.62 6.49
CA HIS A 23 1.73 -3.02 6.15
C HIS A 23 3.05 -3.70 5.72
N TYR A 24 3.88 -3.03 4.91
CA TYR A 24 5.14 -3.58 4.40
C TYR A 24 6.34 -3.44 5.34
N ASN A 25 6.36 -2.42 6.20
CA ASN A 25 7.44 -2.18 7.16
C ASN A 25 7.05 -2.56 8.59
N HIS A 26 5.90 -3.23 8.78
CA HIS A 26 5.42 -3.61 10.10
C HIS A 26 6.49 -4.38 10.86
N GLU A 27 6.81 -3.92 12.07
CA GLU A 27 7.62 -4.66 13.04
C GLU A 27 9.03 -5.06 12.54
N ARG A 28 9.59 -4.41 11.52
CA ARG A 28 10.92 -4.76 10.97
C ARG A 28 12.03 -4.85 12.02
N HIS A 29 11.90 -4.11 13.11
CA HIS A 29 12.84 -4.10 14.23
C HIS A 29 12.42 -4.97 15.42
N LEU A 30 11.20 -5.49 15.41
CA LEU A 30 10.60 -6.31 16.47
C LEU A 30 10.57 -7.79 16.11
N VAL A 31 10.75 -8.14 14.83
CA VAL A 31 10.83 -9.53 14.36
C VAL A 31 12.16 -9.82 13.69
N ASP A 32 12.57 -11.09 13.71
CA ASP A 32 13.78 -11.52 13.02
C ASP A 32 13.66 -11.33 11.49
N ARG A 33 14.82 -11.35 10.83
CA ARG A 33 14.91 -11.09 9.39
C ARG A 33 14.11 -12.08 8.54
N GLN A 34 14.02 -13.34 8.94
CA GLN A 34 13.33 -14.37 8.18
C GLN A 34 11.81 -14.18 8.29
N THR A 35 11.30 -13.96 9.50
CA THR A 35 9.89 -13.66 9.75
C THR A 35 9.46 -12.38 9.01
N HIS A 36 10.28 -11.33 9.04
CA HIS A 36 10.02 -10.10 8.27
C HIS A 36 9.92 -10.37 6.76
N LYS A 37 10.83 -11.20 6.19
CA LYS A 37 10.78 -11.55 4.76
C LYS A 37 9.51 -12.31 4.40
N GLN A 38 9.10 -13.28 5.21
CA GLN A 38 7.87 -14.06 4.98
C GLN A 38 6.63 -13.16 4.98
N ARG A 39 6.51 -12.28 5.98
CA ARG A 39 5.40 -11.31 6.07
C ARG A 39 5.37 -10.36 4.89
N ARG A 40 6.53 -9.87 4.45
CA ARG A 40 6.65 -9.03 3.24
C ARG A 40 6.20 -9.75 1.98
N SER A 41 6.54 -11.04 1.83
CA SER A 41 6.10 -11.84 0.69
C SER A 41 4.60 -12.12 0.71
N ALA A 42 4.01 -12.39 1.88
CA ALA A 42 2.57 -12.57 2.04
C ALA A 42 1.79 -11.29 1.70
N ALA A 43 2.24 -10.14 2.24
CA ALA A 43 1.70 -8.82 1.92
C ALA A 43 1.72 -8.51 0.41
N LEU A 44 2.78 -8.91 -0.29
CA LEU A 44 2.89 -8.74 -1.74
C LEU A 44 1.90 -9.63 -2.51
N ALA A 45 1.74 -10.89 -2.10
CA ALA A 45 0.79 -11.80 -2.73
C ALA A 45 -0.67 -11.31 -2.56
N GLU A 46 -1.02 -10.81 -1.37
CA GLU A 46 -2.32 -10.18 -1.13
C GLU A 46 -2.53 -8.96 -2.05
N TRP A 47 -1.50 -8.11 -2.19
CA TRP A 47 -1.56 -6.96 -3.08
C TRP A 47 -1.74 -7.33 -4.55
N GLN A 48 -1.02 -8.36 -5.02
CA GLN A 48 -1.16 -8.88 -6.38
C GLN A 48 -2.58 -9.42 -6.60
N ALA A 49 -3.10 -10.21 -5.67
CA ALA A 49 -4.46 -10.74 -5.74
C ALA A 49 -5.52 -9.63 -5.81
N LEU A 50 -5.36 -8.53 -5.07
CA LEU A 50 -6.26 -7.38 -5.15
C LEU A 50 -6.21 -6.67 -6.51
N VAL A 51 -5.02 -6.53 -7.10
CA VAL A 51 -4.86 -5.94 -8.44
C VAL A 51 -5.47 -6.84 -9.51
N ASP A 52 -5.27 -8.16 -9.39
CA ASP A 52 -5.76 -9.15 -10.34
C ASP A 52 -7.30 -9.30 -10.28
N VAL A 53 -7.89 -9.14 -9.10
CA VAL A 53 -9.35 -9.20 -8.88
C VAL A 53 -10.07 -7.95 -9.40
N THR A 54 -9.39 -6.82 -9.54
CA THR A 54 -10.00 -5.64 -10.16
C THR A 54 -9.79 -5.65 -11.67
N PRO A 55 -10.84 -5.87 -12.51
CA PRO A 55 -10.71 -5.50 -13.90
C PRO A 55 -10.56 -3.98 -13.90
N VAL A 56 -9.36 -3.48 -14.17
CA VAL A 56 -9.18 -2.12 -14.64
C VAL A 56 -9.86 -2.08 -16.01
N SER A 57 -11.18 -1.87 -16.00
CA SER A 57 -11.93 -1.49 -17.18
C SER A 57 -11.36 -0.15 -17.60
N SER A 58 -10.55 -0.17 -18.65
CA SER A 58 -9.88 0.96 -19.28
C SER A 58 -10.85 1.95 -19.95
N SER A 59 -12.07 2.11 -19.43
CA SER A 59 -13.18 2.80 -20.09
C SER A 59 -13.84 3.93 -19.29
N THR A 60 -13.29 4.34 -18.13
CA THR A 60 -13.89 5.43 -17.32
C THR A 60 -12.93 6.57 -16.97
N TRP A 61 -11.76 6.62 -17.61
CA TRP A 61 -10.90 7.80 -17.57
C TRP A 61 -10.90 8.51 -18.93
N ASN A 62 -12.06 9.09 -19.28
CA ASN A 62 -12.17 10.23 -20.19
C ASN A 62 -13.20 11.20 -19.61
#